data_AF-A0A6I5WHF8-F1
#
_entry.id   AF-A0A6I5WHF8-F1
#
_cell.length_a   1.000
_cell.length_b   1.000
_cell.length_c   1.000
_cell.angle_alpha   90.00
_cell.angle_beta   90.00
_cell.angle_gamma   90.00
#
_symmetry.space_group_name_H-M   'P 1'
#
loop_
_entity.id
_entity.type
_entity.pdbx_description
1 polymer ?
#
loop_
_entity_poly.entity_id
_entity_poly.type
_entity_poly.pdbx_seq_one_letter_code
_entity_poly.pdbx_strand_id
1 'polypeptide(L)'
;MSSGNGAPPGSRYVDQRHFVVAAALSDLRGPVRGVVTLDRWLDWSGDSTYDLDDAGDLQLMYQTVLNQANSVADLCRWLHGPTLRRLWPSLWLPARLRALWQARFPELTTPPQTLAG
;
A
#
# COMPACT_ATOMS: atom_id res chain seq x y z
N MET A 1 -34.60 -20.08 33.26
CA MET A 1 -33.28 -20.44 32.68
C MET A 1 -32.90 -19.30 31.76
N SER A 2 -32.11 -18.35 32.27
CA SER A 2 -31.66 -17.16 31.55
C SER A 2 -30.22 -17.36 31.11
N SER A 3 -29.96 -17.25 29.82
CA SER A 3 -28.63 -17.04 29.25
C SER A 3 -28.89 -16.11 28.05
N GLY A 4 -28.48 -14.84 28.04
CA GLY A 4 -27.21 -14.32 28.51
C GLY A 4 -26.17 -14.51 27.41
N ASN A 5 -26.34 -13.84 26.26
CA ASN A 5 -25.26 -13.70 25.28
C ASN A 5 -24.98 -12.21 25.10
N GLY A 6 -24.17 -11.67 26.01
CA GLY A 6 -23.58 -10.34 25.85
C GLY A 6 -22.57 -10.40 24.70
N ALA A 7 -22.75 -9.55 23.70
CA ALA A 7 -21.72 -9.26 22.72
C ALA A 7 -20.42 -8.85 23.44
N PRO A 8 -19.24 -9.26 22.94
CA PRO A 8 -17.98 -8.89 23.58
C PRO A 8 -17.78 -7.36 23.52
N PRO A 9 -17.46 -6.69 24.64
CA PRO A 9 -17.06 -5.29 24.63
C PRO A 9 -15.60 -5.20 24.14
N GLY A 10 -15.43 -4.81 22.88
CA GLY A 10 -14.10 -4.70 22.29
C GLY A 10 -14.01 -3.91 20.99
N SER A 11 -15.05 -3.17 20.59
CA SER A 11 -14.92 -2.20 19.50
C SER A 11 -14.21 -0.94 19.99
N ARG A 12 -12.89 -1.04 20.21
CA ARG A 12 -11.97 0.10 20.02
C ARG A 12 -11.66 0.21 18.52
N TYR A 13 -12.71 0.37 17.71
CA TYR A 13 -12.64 0.28 16.25
C TYR A 13 -12.09 1.54 15.56
N VAL A 14 -11.60 2.51 16.34
CA VAL A 14 -10.97 3.73 15.84
C VAL A 14 -9.66 3.93 16.60
N ASP A 15 -8.60 4.13 15.82
CA ASP A 15 -7.32 4.74 16.19
C ASP A 15 -6.09 3.88 16.56
N GLN A 16 -5.90 2.73 15.91
CA GLN A 16 -4.55 2.32 15.52
C GLN A 16 -4.57 1.71 14.11
N ARG A 17 -4.65 2.55 13.06
CA ARG A 17 -4.40 2.06 11.69
C ARG A 17 -2.98 1.51 11.66
N HIS A 18 -2.85 0.18 11.62
CA HIS A 18 -1.57 -0.50 11.52
C HIS A 18 -1.12 -0.45 10.08
N PHE A 19 -0.11 0.36 9.80
CA PHE A 19 0.54 0.34 8.50
C PHE A 19 1.45 -0.88 8.42
N VAL A 20 1.23 -1.71 7.42
CA VAL A 20 2.12 -2.82 7.09
C VAL A 20 3.27 -2.35 6.20
N VAL A 21 4.42 -2.98 6.38
CA VAL A 21 5.63 -2.72 5.60
C VAL A 21 6.17 -4.07 5.15
N ALA A 22 6.57 -4.18 3.88
CA ALA A 22 7.16 -5.42 3.37
C ALA A 22 8.51 -5.73 4.04
N ALA A 23 8.93 -7.00 3.98
CA ALA A 23 10.24 -7.40 4.47
C ALA A 23 11.36 -6.94 3.53
N ALA A 24 11.15 -7.04 2.21
CA ALA A 24 12.06 -6.50 1.21
C ALA A 24 11.30 -5.89 0.04
N LEU A 25 11.86 -4.87 -0.61
CA LEU A 25 11.32 -4.34 -1.86
C LEU A 25 11.34 -5.39 -2.99
N SER A 26 12.26 -6.35 -2.95
CA SER A 26 12.36 -7.46 -3.91
C SER A 26 11.22 -8.47 -3.82
N ASP A 27 10.49 -8.49 -2.69
CA ASP A 27 9.34 -9.37 -2.49
C ASP A 27 8.08 -8.80 -3.14
N LEU A 28 8.11 -7.50 -3.47
CA LEU A 28 7.04 -6.79 -4.16
C LEU A 28 7.11 -7.12 -5.66
N ARG A 29 6.25 -8.04 -6.10
CA ARG A 29 6.22 -8.59 -7.48
C ARG A 29 4.88 -8.41 -8.17
N GLY A 30 4.09 -7.45 -7.70
CA GLY A 30 2.79 -7.13 -8.24
C GLY A 30 2.84 -6.63 -9.70
N PRO A 31 1.67 -6.50 -10.32
CA PRO A 31 1.55 -6.07 -11.71
C PRO A 31 2.01 -4.62 -11.89
N VAL A 32 2.50 -4.32 -13.09
CA VAL A 32 3.02 -2.98 -13.46
C VAL A 32 2.46 -2.44 -14.77
N ARG A 33 1.65 -3.24 -15.47
CA ARG A 33 1.05 -2.95 -16.78
C ARG A 33 -0.27 -3.70 -16.92
N GLY A 34 -1.07 -3.27 -17.87
CA GLY A 34 -2.40 -3.79 -18.13
C GLY A 34 -3.42 -3.35 -17.10
N VAL A 35 -4.66 -3.78 -17.32
CA VAL A 35 -5.79 -3.44 -16.46
C VAL A 35 -5.89 -4.44 -15.33
N VAL A 36 -5.96 -3.94 -14.09
CA VAL A 36 -6.13 -4.76 -12.89
C VAL A 36 -7.30 -4.29 -12.06
N THR A 37 -8.01 -5.23 -11.44
CA THR A 37 -9.09 -4.91 -10.50
C THR A 37 -8.63 -5.27 -9.10
N LEU A 38 -8.52 -4.27 -8.22
CA LEU A 38 -8.20 -4.52 -6.81
C LEU A 38 -9.33 -5.29 -6.13
N ASP A 39 -8.95 -6.08 -5.11
CA ASP A 39 -9.94 -6.76 -4.30
C ASP A 39 -10.82 -5.74 -3.57
N ARG A 40 -12.12 -6.03 -3.43
CA ARG A 40 -13.11 -5.11 -2.82
C ARG A 40 -12.75 -4.61 -1.42
N TRP A 41 -11.96 -5.38 -0.67
CA TRP A 41 -11.55 -4.97 0.67
C TRP A 41 -10.40 -3.94 0.65
N LEU A 42 -9.66 -3.85 -0.45
CA LEU A 42 -8.63 -2.83 -0.74
C LEU A 42 -9.19 -1.57 -1.34
N ASP A 43 -10.33 -1.65 -2.02
CA ASP A 43 -11.04 -0.48 -2.52
C ASP A 43 -12.55 -0.75 -2.53
N TRP A 44 -13.25 0.04 -1.72
CA TRP A 44 -14.67 -0.09 -1.46
C TRP A 44 -15.51 0.82 -2.39
N SER A 45 -14.85 1.53 -3.32
CA SER A 45 -15.46 2.55 -4.18
C SER A 45 -16.37 1.98 -5.27
N GLY A 46 -16.35 0.66 -5.51
CA GLY A 46 -17.22 -0.03 -6.46
C GLY A 46 -16.58 -0.27 -7.84
N ASP A 47 -15.82 0.70 -8.36
CA ASP A 47 -15.01 0.59 -9.58
C ASP A 47 -13.51 0.62 -9.25
N SER A 48 -13.01 -0.51 -8.77
CA SER A 48 -11.62 -0.68 -8.32
C SER A 48 -10.69 -1.15 -9.44
N THR A 49 -11.01 -0.76 -10.66
CA THR A 49 -10.25 -1.13 -11.86
C THR A 49 -9.29 0.00 -12.21
N TYR A 50 -8.01 -0.34 -12.37
CA TYR A 50 -6.93 0.59 -12.66
C TYR A 50 -6.21 0.15 -13.93
N ASP A 51 -5.98 1.10 -14.85
CA ASP A 51 -5.10 0.88 -15.99
C ASP A 51 -3.65 1.20 -15.60
N LEU A 52 -2.81 0.17 -15.47
CA LEU A 52 -1.42 0.35 -15.06
C LEU A 52 -0.52 0.87 -16.19
N ASP A 53 -1.01 0.92 -17.43
CA ASP A 53 -0.34 1.61 -18.53
C ASP A 53 -0.58 3.14 -18.47
N ASP A 54 -1.60 3.60 -17.74
CA ASP A 54 -1.76 5.01 -17.37
C ASP A 54 -0.98 5.35 -16.09
N ALA A 55 -0.15 6.39 -16.16
CA ALA A 55 0.71 6.77 -15.04
C ALA A 55 -0.08 7.30 -13.83
N GLY A 56 -1.23 7.92 -14.06
CA GLY A 56 -2.11 8.43 -13.01
C GLY A 56 -2.81 7.30 -12.26
N ASP A 57 -3.38 6.35 -12.99
CA ASP A 57 -4.04 5.16 -12.43
C ASP A 57 -3.04 4.26 -11.69
N LEU A 58 -1.85 4.03 -12.26
CA LEU A 58 -0.79 3.30 -11.58
C LEU A 58 -0.42 3.97 -10.25
N GLN A 59 -0.26 5.29 -10.24
CA GLN A 59 0.06 6.05 -9.05
C GLN A 59 -1.08 5.99 -8.02
N LEU A 60 -2.33 6.11 -8.46
CA LEU A 60 -3.51 6.05 -7.61
C LEU A 60 -3.65 4.67 -6.98
N MET A 61 -3.53 3.60 -7.77
CA MET A 61 -3.54 2.22 -7.28
C MET A 61 -2.48 1.98 -6.22
N TYR A 62 -1.25 2.47 -6.41
CA TYR A 62 -0.17 2.33 -5.43
C TYR A 62 -0.49 3.07 -4.13
N GLN A 63 -1.04 4.28 -4.21
CA GLN A 63 -1.49 5.03 -3.03
C GLN A 63 -2.61 4.30 -2.29
N THR A 64 -3.60 3.80 -3.02
CA THR A 64 -4.73 3.02 -2.49
C THR A 64 -4.22 1.80 -1.73
N VAL A 65 -3.38 0.99 -2.37
CA VAL A 65 -2.83 -0.23 -1.75
C VAL A 65 -1.98 0.09 -0.53
N LEU A 66 -1.09 1.08 -0.60
CA LEU A 66 -0.26 1.46 0.55
C LEU A 66 -1.07 1.96 1.74
N ASN A 67 -2.20 2.65 1.48
CA ASN A 67 -3.08 3.11 2.54
C ASN A 67 -3.99 1.98 3.06
N GLN A 68 -4.52 1.13 2.20
CA GLN A 68 -5.58 0.17 2.54
C GLN A 68 -5.09 -1.25 2.83
N ALA A 69 -3.88 -1.64 2.43
CA ALA A 69 -3.33 -2.95 2.71
C ALA A 69 -3.25 -3.20 4.22
N ASN A 70 -3.75 -4.37 4.64
CA ASN A 70 -3.71 -4.84 6.03
C ASN A 70 -2.71 -5.98 6.23
N SER A 71 -2.15 -6.54 5.15
CA SER A 71 -1.13 -7.59 5.23
C SER A 71 0.03 -7.37 4.25
N VAL A 72 1.18 -7.97 4.57
CA VAL A 72 2.34 -7.95 3.67
C VAL A 72 2.07 -8.72 2.38
N ALA A 73 1.22 -9.74 2.43
CA ALA A 73 0.84 -10.51 1.23
C ALA A 73 0.16 -9.61 0.18
N ASP A 74 -0.65 -8.66 0.63
CA ASP A 74 -1.35 -7.72 -0.27
C ASP A 74 -0.37 -6.75 -0.91
N LEU A 75 0.60 -6.25 -0.13
CA LEU A 75 1.70 -5.46 -0.68
C LEU A 75 2.47 -6.25 -1.74
N CYS A 76 2.85 -7.49 -1.45
CA CYS A 76 3.61 -8.32 -2.39
C CYS A 76 2.81 -8.68 -3.65
N ARG A 77 1.48 -8.83 -3.52
CA ARG A 77 0.56 -9.14 -4.62
C ARG A 77 0.34 -7.96 -5.55
N TRP A 78 0.26 -6.75 -5.01
CA TRP A 78 -0.21 -5.58 -5.76
C TRP A 78 0.89 -4.56 -6.08
N LEU A 79 1.96 -4.48 -5.29
CA LEU A 79 3.05 -3.54 -5.52
C LEU A 79 4.24 -4.22 -6.18
N HIS A 80 4.96 -3.48 -7.01
CA HIS A 80 6.24 -3.87 -7.58
C HIS A 80 7.35 -2.97 -7.04
N GLY A 81 8.39 -3.55 -6.43
CA GLY A 81 9.42 -2.80 -5.70
C GLY A 81 10.13 -1.71 -6.52
N PRO A 82 10.69 -2.05 -7.70
CA PRO A 82 11.30 -1.04 -8.58
C PRO A 82 10.33 0.06 -9.02
N THR A 83 9.05 -0.27 -9.24
CA THR A 83 8.03 0.72 -9.61
C THR A 83 7.69 1.62 -8.43
N LEU A 84 7.50 1.03 -7.25
CA LEU A 84 7.26 1.76 -6.01
C LEU A 84 8.38 2.76 -5.74
N ARG A 85 9.64 2.37 -5.90
CA ARG A 85 10.79 3.25 -5.72
C ARG A 85 10.76 4.45 -6.69
N ARG A 86 10.37 4.23 -7.95
CA ARG A 86 10.23 5.33 -8.93
C ARG A 86 9.08 6.28 -8.60
N LEU A 87 7.95 5.75 -8.13
CA LEU A 87 6.76 6.53 -7.83
C LEU A 87 6.81 7.20 -6.45
N TRP A 88 7.58 6.65 -5.49
CA TRP A 88 7.68 7.10 -4.10
C TRP A 88 7.76 8.62 -3.87
N PRO A 89 8.55 9.40 -4.63
CA PRO A 89 8.57 10.85 -4.47
C PRO A 89 7.26 11.55 -4.87
N SER A 90 6.48 10.96 -5.78
CA SER A 90 5.22 11.50 -6.29
C SER A 90 3.99 11.07 -5.50
N LEU A 91 4.07 9.94 -4.76
CA LEU A 91 2.95 9.41 -3.98
C LEU A 91 2.58 10.33 -2.81
N TRP A 92 1.29 10.66 -2.67
CA TRP A 92 0.78 11.37 -1.52
C TRP A 92 0.40 10.38 -0.41
N LEU A 93 1.30 10.22 0.56
CA LEU A 93 1.18 9.24 1.65
C LEU A 93 1.10 9.93 3.01
N PRO A 94 0.35 9.36 3.98
CA PRO A 94 0.39 9.83 5.36
C PRO A 94 1.82 9.85 5.92
N ALA A 95 2.18 10.90 6.65
CA ALA A 95 3.54 11.09 7.17
C ALA A 95 4.05 9.87 7.96
N ARG A 96 3.18 9.24 8.78
CA ARG A 96 3.51 8.04 9.55
C ARG A 96 3.84 6.84 8.66
N LEU A 97 3.04 6.58 7.62
CA LEU A 97 3.28 5.50 6.66
C LEU A 97 4.59 5.74 5.91
N ARG A 98 4.81 6.97 5.45
CA ARG A 98 6.03 7.35 4.75
C ARG A 98 7.27 7.15 5.63
N ALA A 99 7.21 7.60 6.88
CA ALA A 99 8.31 7.43 7.83
C ALA A 99 8.61 5.95 8.14
N LEU A 100 7.58 5.11 8.31
CA LEU A 100 7.76 3.68 8.56
C LEU A 100 8.46 2.97 7.39
N TRP A 101 8.02 3.26 6.17
CA TRP A 101 8.63 2.69 4.96
C TRP A 101 10.04 3.21 4.73
N GLN A 102 10.29 4.51 4.94
CA GLN A 102 11.64 5.09 4.79
C GLN A 102 12.62 4.57 5.87
N ALA A 103 12.14 4.37 7.10
CA ALA A 103 12.95 3.77 8.17
C ALA A 103 13.34 2.32 7.84
N ARG A 104 12.48 1.59 7.12
CA ARG A 104 12.75 0.21 6.71
C ARG A 104 13.55 0.10 5.40
N PHE A 105 13.35 1.05 4.49
CA PHE A 105 13.91 1.08 3.15
C PHE A 105 14.61 2.41 2.88
N PRO A 106 15.90 2.53 3.21
CA PRO A 106 16.67 3.75 2.94
C PRO A 106 16.72 4.10 1.44
N GLU A 107 16.61 3.10 0.57
CA GLU A 107 16.55 3.25 -0.89
C GLU A 107 15.39 4.11 -1.42
N LEU A 108 14.31 4.25 -0.64
CA LEU A 108 13.17 5.10 -0.99
C LEU A 108 13.44 6.59 -0.72
N THR A 109 14.46 6.87 0.10
CA THR A 109 14.88 8.24 0.46
C THR A 109 16.07 8.69 -0.38
N THR A 110 16.82 7.77 -0.96
CA THR A 110 17.92 8.09 -1.86
C THR A 110 17.36 8.51 -3.22
N PRO A 111 17.39 9.80 -3.60
CA PRO A 111 17.14 10.16 -4.99
C PRO A 111 18.12 9.39 -5.88
N PRO A 112 17.72 8.96 -7.10
CA PRO A 112 18.69 8.42 -8.03
C PRO A 112 19.82 9.43 -8.15
N GLN A 113 21.02 9.01 -7.74
CA GLN A 113 22.19 9.85 -7.79
C GLN A 113 22.51 9.98 -9.29
N THR A 114 21.95 10.99 -9.94
CA THR A 114 22.41 11.38 -11.27
C THR A 114 23.83 11.88 -11.04
N LEU A 115 24.82 11.01 -11.24
CA LEU A 115 26.20 11.42 -11.40
C LEU A 115 26.22 12.34 -12.62
N ALA A 116 26.14 13.64 -12.38
CA ALA A 116 26.48 14.64 -13.35
C ALA A 116 27.97 14.49 -13.63
N GLY A 117 28.29 14.04 -14.84
CA GLY A 117 29.63 14.06 -15.40
C GLY A 117 30.05 15.45 -15.84
#